data_AF-A0A509E821-F1
#
_entry.id   AF-A0A509E821-F1
#
_cell.length_a   1.000
_cell.length_b   1.000
_cell.length_c   1.000
_cell.angle_alpha   90.00
_cell.angle_beta   90.00
_cell.angle_gamma   90.00
#
_symmetry.space_group_name_H-M   'P 1'
#
loop_
_entity.id
_entity.type
_entity.pdbx_description
1 polymer ?
#
loop_
_entity_poly.entity_id
_entity_poly.type
_entity_poly.pdbx_seq_one_letter_code
_entity_poly.pdbx_strand_id
1 'polypeptide(L)'
;MRLQAVKRSGPGAPTDPVGDLALQIARLVGHRAYVREQVVSGMLLRFLPNGLRPWRGPDDLRQRLDAARLDQRALDYLFANVASEIAMAHARG
;
A
#
# COMPACT_ATOMS: atom_id res chain seq x y z
N MET A 1 -3.48 37.03 15.63
CA MET A 1 -3.44 35.55 15.72
C MET A 1 -4.52 34.97 14.82
N ARG A 2 -4.14 34.25 13.76
CA ARG A 2 -5.08 33.69 12.78
C ARG A 2 -5.07 32.17 12.94
N LEU A 3 -6.05 31.64 13.68
CA LEU A 3 -6.25 30.20 13.80
C LEU A 3 -6.84 29.72 12.46
N GLN A 4 -6.00 29.15 11.61
CA GLN A 4 -6.47 28.41 10.45
C GLN A 4 -7.14 27.13 10.95
N ALA A 5 -8.47 27.10 10.86
CA ALA A 5 -9.25 25.89 11.02
C ALA A 5 -8.78 24.88 9.96
N VAL A 6 -7.99 23.90 10.38
CA VAL A 6 -7.77 22.66 9.64
C VAL A 6 -9.15 22.08 9.37
N LYS A 7 -9.58 22.14 8.11
CA LYS A 7 -10.69 21.34 7.59
C LYS A 7 -10.31 19.88 7.83
N ARG A 8 -10.77 19.31 8.95
CA ARG A 8 -10.96 17.88 9.07
C ARG A 8 -12.09 17.55 8.12
N SER A 9 -11.75 17.13 6.90
CA SER A 9 -12.71 16.52 5.99
C SER A 9 -13.44 15.40 6.73
N GLY A 10 -14.76 15.49 6.74
CA GLY A 10 -15.65 14.64 7.51
C GLY A 10 -15.70 13.18 7.04
N PRO A 11 -16.48 12.33 7.76
CA PRO A 11 -16.64 10.92 7.46
C PRO A 11 -17.55 10.77 6.23
N GLY A 12 -17.09 10.18 5.13
CA GLY A 12 -17.97 9.91 3.99
C GLY A 12 -17.38 9.88 2.58
N ALA A 13 -16.10 9.55 2.40
CA ALA A 13 -15.71 8.94 1.12
C ALA A 13 -16.07 7.45 1.22
N PRO A 14 -16.64 6.80 0.17
CA PRO A 14 -16.64 5.35 0.13
C PRO A 14 -15.19 4.92 0.35
N THR A 15 -14.92 4.22 1.45
CA THR A 15 -13.61 3.66 1.69
C THR A 15 -13.37 2.71 0.52
N ASP A 16 -12.43 3.08 -0.35
CA ASP A 16 -11.92 2.20 -1.42
C ASP A 16 -10.68 1.53 -0.84
N PRO A 17 -10.83 0.47 -0.01
CA PRO A 17 -9.72 -0.16 0.68
C PRO A 17 -8.69 -0.69 -0.30
N VAL A 18 -9.13 -1.09 -1.50
CA VAL A 18 -8.24 -1.57 -2.56
C VAL A 18 -7.36 -0.44 -3.11
N GLY A 19 -7.93 0.74 -3.37
CA GLY A 19 -7.17 1.91 -3.83
C GLY A 19 -6.25 2.47 -2.75
N ASP A 20 -6.70 2.51 -1.49
CA ASP A 20 -5.83 2.93 -0.38
C ASP A 20 -4.64 1.98 -0.21
N LEU A 21 -4.90 0.66 -0.26
CA LEU A 21 -3.85 -0.35 -0.24
C LEU A 21 -2.89 -0.19 -1.43
N ALA A 22 -3.41 0.02 -2.63
CA ALA A 22 -2.59 0.24 -3.82
C ALA A 22 -1.66 1.46 -3.67
N LEU A 23 -2.15 2.56 -3.09
CA LEU A 23 -1.36 3.76 -2.81
C LEU A 23 -0.27 3.50 -1.76
N GLN A 24 -0.58 2.76 -0.69
CA GLN A 24 0.41 2.43 0.34
C GLN A 24 1.52 1.52 -0.20
N ILE A 25 1.17 0.50 -0.99
CA ILE A 25 2.15 -0.38 -1.62
C ILE A 25 2.98 0.39 -2.65
N ALA A 26 2.38 1.32 -3.42
CA ALA A 26 3.12 2.22 -4.32
C ALA A 26 4.12 3.09 -3.57
N ARG A 27 3.73 3.64 -2.41
CA ARG A 27 4.62 4.42 -1.55
C ARG A 27 5.77 3.58 -0.99
N LEU A 28 5.49 2.34 -0.57
CA LEU A 28 6.51 1.40 -0.11
C LEU A 28 7.56 1.17 -1.21
N VAL A 29 7.13 0.84 -2.43
CA VAL A 29 8.05 0.56 -3.55
C VAL A 29 8.82 1.80 -3.99
N GLY A 30 8.21 2.99 -3.89
CA GLY A 30 8.88 4.26 -4.17
C GLY A 30 9.86 4.70 -3.08
N HIS A 31 9.93 4.01 -1.93
CA HIS A 31 10.81 4.37 -0.83
C HIS A 31 12.27 3.99 -1.15
N ARG A 32 13.22 4.90 -0.92
CA ARG A 32 14.66 4.67 -1.25
C ARG A 32 15.28 3.42 -0.61
N ALA A 33 14.83 3.09 0.59
CA ALA A 33 15.33 1.97 1.39
C ALA A 33 14.49 0.68 1.21
N TYR A 34 13.55 0.68 0.26
CA TYR A 34 12.76 -0.50 -0.03
C TYR A 34 13.61 -1.54 -0.80
N VAL A 35 13.70 -2.73 -0.23
CA VAL A 35 14.35 -3.88 -0.83
C VAL A 35 13.36 -5.03 -0.84
N ARG A 36 12.89 -5.42 -2.02
CA ARG A 36 11.89 -6.49 -2.20
C ARG A 36 12.29 -7.79 -1.49
N GLU A 37 13.57 -8.15 -1.52
CA GLU A 37 14.09 -9.38 -0.90
C GLU A 37 14.00 -9.39 0.63
N GLN A 38 13.84 -8.21 1.25
CA GLN A 38 13.66 -8.08 2.70
C GLN A 38 12.20 -8.14 3.14
N VAL A 39 11.25 -8.19 2.20
CA VAL A 39 9.82 -8.32 2.49
C VAL A 39 9.54 -9.75 2.91
N VAL A 40 9.13 -9.94 4.16
CA VAL A 40 8.90 -11.27 4.73
C VAL A 40 7.53 -11.87 4.37
N SER A 41 6.57 -11.03 3.96
CA SER A 41 5.23 -11.51 3.61
C SER A 41 5.18 -12.02 2.17
N GLY A 42 5.04 -13.34 2.03
CA GLY A 42 4.82 -14.00 0.74
C GLY A 42 3.57 -13.50 0.01
N MET A 43 2.53 -13.09 0.76
CA MET A 43 1.32 -12.54 0.18
C MET A 43 1.57 -11.16 -0.44
N LEU A 44 2.28 -10.28 0.26
CA LEU A 44 2.66 -8.97 -0.26
C LEU A 44 3.59 -9.11 -1.47
N LEU A 45 4.58 -10.01 -1.41
CA LEU A 45 5.53 -10.30 -2.49
C LEU A 45 4.87 -10.70 -3.81
N ARG A 46 3.66 -11.28 -3.77
CA ARG A 46 2.88 -11.66 -4.96
C ARG A 46 2.33 -10.44 -5.70
N PHE A 47 2.04 -9.36 -4.99
CA PHE A 47 1.49 -8.12 -5.56
C PHE A 47 2.57 -7.09 -5.87
N LEU A 48 3.73 -7.18 -5.22
CA LEU A 48 4.90 -6.32 -5.48
C LEU A 48 5.46 -6.51 -6.90
N PRO A 49 6.02 -5.47 -7.51
CA PRO A 49 6.57 -5.59 -8.85
C PRO A 49 7.78 -6.53 -8.79
N ASN A 50 7.87 -7.42 -9.76
CA ASN A 50 9.05 -8.23 -9.99
C ASN A 50 9.50 -8.03 -11.44
N GLY A 51 10.75 -8.35 -11.77
CA GLY A 51 11.29 -8.13 -13.12
C GLY A 51 10.48 -8.77 -14.27
N LEU A 52 9.62 -9.75 -13.96
CA LEU A 52 8.73 -10.43 -14.92
C LEU A 52 7.32 -9.82 -14.99
N ARG A 53 6.91 -9.07 -13.96
CA ARG A 53 5.65 -8.33 -13.87
C ARG A 53 5.90 -6.94 -13.29
N PRO A 54 6.46 -6.02 -14.09
CA PRO A 54 6.55 -4.63 -13.68
C PRO A 54 5.15 -4.06 -13.44
N TRP A 55 5.06 -3.10 -12.53
CA TRP A 55 3.86 -2.29 -12.41
C TRP A 55 3.84 -1.25 -13.52
N ARG A 56 2.65 -1.02 -14.07
CA ARG A 56 2.42 0.10 -15.01
C ARG A 56 1.93 1.37 -14.31
N GLY A 57 1.65 1.30 -13.01
CA GLY A 57 1.15 2.40 -12.20
C GLY A 57 0.24 1.92 -11.06
N PRO A 58 -0.27 2.85 -10.23
CA PRO A 58 -1.18 2.51 -9.13
C PRO A 58 -2.49 1.85 -9.61
N ASP A 59 -3.01 2.24 -10.79
CA ASP A 59 -4.22 1.63 -11.38
C ASP A 59 -4.04 0.16 -11.77
N ASP A 60 -2.86 -0.22 -12.26
CA ASP A 60 -2.55 -1.63 -12.58
C ASP A 60 -2.50 -2.47 -11.29
N LEU A 61 -1.94 -1.93 -10.21
CA LEU A 61 -1.98 -2.60 -8.91
C LEU A 61 -3.40 -2.72 -8.36
N ARG A 62 -4.21 -1.65 -8.47
CA ARG A 62 -5.62 -1.67 -8.07
C ARG A 62 -6.38 -2.78 -8.81
N GLN A 63 -6.24 -2.87 -10.13
CA GLN A 63 -6.88 -3.93 -10.93
C GLN A 63 -6.42 -5.33 -10.52
N ARG A 64 -5.14 -5.52 -10.18
CA ARG A 64 -4.63 -6.82 -9.71
C ARG A 64 -5.19 -7.22 -8.34
N LEU A 65 -5.31 -6.27 -7.43
CA LEU A 65 -5.91 -6.50 -6.10
C LEU A 65 -7.42 -6.78 -6.22
N ASP A 66 -8.12 -6.06 -7.10
CA ASP A 66 -9.54 -6.27 -7.39
C ASP A 66 -9.79 -7.65 -8.05
N ALA A 67 -9.00 -8.00 -9.06
CA ALA A 67 -9.07 -9.30 -9.74
C ALA A 67 -8.75 -10.47 -8.80
N ALA A 68 -7.94 -10.25 -7.77
CA ALA A 68 -7.63 -11.26 -6.76
C ALA A 68 -8.80 -11.55 -5.80
N ARG A 69 -9.89 -10.76 -5.86
CA ARG A 69 -11.10 -10.91 -5.03
C ARG A 69 -10.77 -11.17 -3.55
N LEU A 70 -9.93 -10.31 -3.00
CA LEU A 70 -9.45 -10.42 -1.63
C LEU A 70 -10.59 -10.19 -0.64
N ASP A 71 -10.82 -11.14 0.27
CA ASP A 71 -11.71 -10.94 1.42
C ASP A 71 -11.18 -9.88 2.38
N GLN A 72 -12.06 -9.34 3.23
CA GLN A 72 -11.70 -8.30 4.20
C GLN A 72 -10.52 -8.69 5.11
N ARG A 73 -10.40 -9.97 5.50
CA ARG A 73 -9.26 -10.47 6.28
C ARG A 73 -7.94 -10.41 5.51
N ALA A 74 -7.97 -10.72 4.23
CA ALA A 74 -6.80 -10.65 3.37
C ALA A 74 -6.35 -9.20 3.15
N LEU A 75 -7.32 -8.28 2.99
CA LEU A 75 -7.05 -6.84 2.92
C LEU A 75 -6.42 -6.32 4.21
N ASP A 76 -7.00 -6.63 5.37
CA ASP A 76 -6.48 -6.22 6.68
C ASP A 76 -5.04 -6.73 6.92
N TYR A 77 -4.79 -8.01 6.59
CA TYR A 77 -3.46 -8.60 6.67
C TYR A 77 -2.45 -7.89 5.76
N LEU A 78 -2.85 -7.55 4.53
CA LEU A 78 -2.01 -6.80 3.61
C LEU A 78 -1.73 -5.38 4.12
N PHE A 79 -2.74 -4.68 4.65
CA PHE A 79 -2.56 -3.37 5.27
C PHE A 79 -1.58 -3.40 6.43
N ALA A 80 -1.75 -4.32 7.36
CA ALA A 80 -0.85 -4.47 8.50
C ALA A 80 0.59 -4.73 8.04
N ASN A 81 0.77 -5.63 7.07
CA ASN A 81 2.10 -5.95 6.58
C ASN A 81 2.74 -4.79 5.81
N VAL A 82 2.00 -4.07 4.98
CA VAL A 82 2.49 -2.89 4.26
C VAL A 82 2.91 -1.80 5.25
N ALA A 83 2.09 -1.53 6.27
CA ALA A 83 2.43 -0.57 7.31
C ALA A 83 3.72 -0.97 8.07
N SER A 84 3.86 -2.25 8.43
CA SER A 84 5.09 -2.76 9.04
C SER A 84 6.32 -2.63 8.14
N GLU A 85 6.19 -2.95 6.85
CA GLU A 85 7.29 -2.82 5.89
C GLU A 85 7.68 -1.35 5.66
N ILE A 86 6.72 -0.41 5.63
CA ILE A 86 7.00 1.02 5.56
C ILE A 86 7.76 1.48 6.81
N ALA A 87 7.31 1.07 8.00
CA ALA A 87 8.00 1.39 9.25
C ALA A 87 9.43 0.84 9.28
N MET A 88 9.63 -0.40 8.82
CA MET A 88 10.96 -1.00 8.70
C MET A 88 11.82 -0.29 7.65
N ALA A 89 11.26 0.07 6.49
CA ALA A 89 11.97 0.82 5.45
C ALA A 89 12.40 2.20 5.94
N HIS A 90 11.58 2.87 6.75
CA HIS A 90 11.95 4.12 7.42
C HIS A 90 13.07 3.92 8.44
N ALA A 91 13.06 2.83 9.21
CA ALA A 91 14.11 2.53 10.19
C ALA A 91 15.47 2.17 9.55
N ARG A 92 15.46 1.69 8.29
CA ARG A 92 16.66 1.31 7.52
C ARG A 92 17.30 2.48 6.77
N GLY A 93 16.56 3.57 6.54
CA GLY A 93 16.96 4.69 5.68
C GLY A 93 17.41 5.91 6.46
#